data_AF-A0A832JCH1-F1
#
_entry.id   AF-A0A832JCH1-F1
#
_cell.length_a   1.000
_cell.length_b   1.000
_cell.length_c   1.000
_cell.angle_alpha   90.00
_cell.angle_beta   90.00
_cell.angle_gamma   90.00
#
_symmetry.space_group_name_H-M   'P 1'
#
loop_
_entity.id
_entity.type
_entity.pdbx_description
1 polymer ?
#
loop_
_entity_poly.entity_id
_entity_poly.type
_entity_poly.pdbx_seq_one_letter_code
_entity_poly.pdbx_strand_id
1 'polypeptide(L)'
;LSEEALRQPDRLPEAQRVQVGKALYAHHCASCHALNGYNGIHPILLPWSPEMIRFAIQNLHRANPAMPPWLGSEAEREALIAYLIALRKGEP
;
A
#
# COMPACT_ATOMS: atom_id res chain seq x y z
N LEU A 1 12.34 -10.69 9.39
CA LEU A 1 11.03 -11.29 9.78
C LEU A 1 11.06 -12.75 9.35
N SER A 2 10.45 -13.67 10.10
CA SER A 2 10.30 -15.05 9.62
C SER A 2 9.32 -15.11 8.45
N GLU A 3 9.37 -16.16 7.63
CA GLU A 3 8.41 -16.33 6.52
C GLU A 3 6.96 -16.40 7.03
N GLU A 4 6.74 -17.05 8.17
CA GLU A 4 5.41 -17.15 8.78
C GLU A 4 4.86 -15.78 9.21
N ALA A 5 5.74 -14.94 9.77
CA ALA A 5 5.39 -13.56 10.10
C ALA A 5 5.03 -12.73 8.86
N LEU A 6 5.64 -13.01 7.70
CA LEU A 6 5.32 -12.33 6.45
C LEU A 6 3.99 -12.80 5.84
N ARG A 7 3.54 -14.03 6.13
CA ARG A 7 2.22 -14.53 5.69
C ARG A 7 1.05 -13.93 6.48
N GLN A 8 1.32 -13.43 7.69
CA GLN A 8 0.32 -12.87 8.61
C GLN A 8 0.78 -11.53 9.17
N PRO A 9 0.96 -10.51 8.30
CA PRO A 9 1.49 -9.22 8.73
C PRO A 9 0.56 -8.50 9.71
N ASP A 10 -0.74 -8.79 9.71
CA ASP A 10 -1.73 -8.25 10.66
C ASP A 10 -1.33 -8.47 12.14
N ARG A 11 -0.58 -9.53 12.43
CA ARG A 11 -0.11 -9.87 13.79
C ARG A 11 1.17 -9.13 14.21
N LEU A 12 1.81 -8.42 13.30
CA LEU A 12 3.04 -7.69 13.58
C LEU A 12 2.76 -6.34 14.25
N PRO A 13 3.71 -5.79 15.03
CA PRO A 13 3.67 -4.40 15.45
C PRO A 13 3.51 -3.44 14.27
N GLU A 14 2.84 -2.30 14.47
CA GLU A 14 2.50 -1.35 13.39
C GLU A 14 3.70 -0.94 12.55
N ALA A 15 4.83 -0.58 13.18
CA ALA A 15 6.04 -0.21 12.46
C ALA A 15 6.51 -1.32 11.51
N GLN A 16 6.42 -2.59 11.91
CA GLN A 16 6.78 -3.73 11.07
C GLN A 16 5.75 -3.96 9.96
N ARG A 17 4.45 -3.75 10.23
CA ARG A 17 3.39 -3.79 9.20
C ARG A 17 3.64 -2.76 8.10
N VAL A 18 4.02 -1.55 8.48
CA VAL A 18 4.40 -0.49 7.53
C VAL A 18 5.59 -0.90 6.67
N GLN A 19 6.61 -1.54 7.27
CA GLN A 19 7.75 -2.07 6.49
C GLN A 19 7.34 -3.18 5.52
N VAL A 20 6.43 -4.08 5.91
CA VAL A 20 5.86 -5.08 4.99
C VAL A 20 5.08 -4.40 3.86
N GLY A 21 4.24 -3.42 4.19
CA GLY A 21 3.50 -2.63 3.21
C GLY A 21 4.40 -1.91 2.19
N LYS A 22 5.54 -1.38 2.65
CA LYS A 22 6.56 -0.77 1.79
C LYS A 22 7.16 -1.78 0.82
N ALA A 23 7.46 -2.98 1.28
CA ALA A 23 7.95 -4.06 0.40
C ALA A 23 6.87 -4.46 -0.62
N LEU A 24 5.61 -4.60 -0.18
CA LEU A 24 4.48 -4.90 -1.07
C LEU A 24 4.29 -3.81 -2.13
N TYR A 25 4.42 -2.53 -1.76
CA TYR A 25 4.38 -1.42 -2.72
C TYR A 25 5.51 -1.55 -3.76
N ALA A 26 6.73 -1.85 -3.33
CA ALA A 26 7.86 -2.03 -4.23
C ALA A 26 7.63 -3.17 -5.24
N HIS A 27 6.96 -4.26 -4.83
CA HIS A 27 6.72 -5.42 -5.68
C HIS A 27 5.45 -5.32 -6.55
N HIS A 28 4.38 -4.69 -6.04
CA HIS A 28 3.08 -4.67 -6.72
C HIS A 28 2.71 -3.34 -7.37
N CYS A 29 3.34 -2.24 -6.96
CA CYS A 29 2.92 -0.89 -7.35
C CYS A 29 4.03 -0.10 -8.06
N ALA A 30 5.29 -0.31 -7.67
CA ALA A 30 6.40 0.53 -8.12
C ALA A 30 6.75 0.39 -9.62
N SER A 31 6.24 -0.64 -10.29
CA SER A 31 6.39 -0.78 -11.75
C SER A 31 5.64 0.30 -12.54
N CYS A 32 4.55 0.84 -11.98
CA CYS A 32 3.73 1.87 -12.62
C CYS A 32 3.74 3.20 -11.86
N HIS A 33 3.90 3.16 -10.54
CA HIS A 33 3.90 4.33 -9.67
C HIS A 33 5.26 4.56 -9.06
N ALA A 34 5.86 5.72 -9.33
CA ALA A 34 6.98 6.19 -8.52
C ALA A 34 6.47 6.68 -7.15
N LEU A 35 7.38 6.90 -6.19
CA LEU A 35 7.00 7.60 -4.95
C LEU A 35 6.66 9.07 -5.25
N ASN A 36 7.50 9.74 -6.04
CA ASN A 36 7.35 11.13 -6.46
C ASN A 36 7.73 11.27 -7.94
N GLY A 37 7.46 12.43 -8.55
CA GLY A 37 7.77 12.69 -9.96
C GLY A 37 6.75 12.07 -10.91
N TYR A 38 7.21 11.52 -12.03
CA TYR A 38 6.32 10.92 -13.04
C TYR A 38 5.54 9.74 -12.46
N ASN A 39 4.20 9.77 -12.57
CA ASN A 39 3.29 8.82 -11.91
C ASN A 39 3.52 8.66 -10.38
N GLY A 40 4.00 9.71 -9.72
CA GLY A 40 4.23 9.73 -8.28
C GLY A 40 2.96 9.48 -7.47
N ILE A 41 2.96 8.47 -6.60
CA ILE A 41 1.80 8.16 -5.75
C ILE A 41 1.66 9.15 -4.59
N HIS A 42 2.76 9.63 -4.02
CA HIS A 42 2.70 10.45 -2.80
C HIS A 42 1.88 11.73 -2.99
N PRO A 43 2.04 12.52 -4.07
CA PRO A 43 1.18 13.68 -4.33
C PRO A 43 -0.32 13.33 -4.48
N ILE A 44 -0.65 12.15 -5.00
CA ILE A 44 -2.04 11.68 -5.17
C ILE A 44 -2.67 11.39 -3.80
N LEU A 45 -1.90 10.86 -2.86
CA LEU A 45 -2.39 10.48 -1.53
C LEU A 45 -2.64 11.69 -0.61
N LEU A 46 -1.97 12.82 -0.83
CA LEU A 46 -2.06 14.00 0.05
C LEU A 46 -3.49 14.48 0.32
N PRO A 47 -4.38 14.63 -0.70
CA PRO A 47 -5.76 15.02 -0.45
C PRO A 47 -6.66 13.89 0.06
N TRP A 48 -6.16 12.64 0.14
CA TRP A 48 -7.00 11.48 0.45
C TRP A 48 -7.02 11.17 1.96
N SER A 49 -8.21 10.92 2.49
CA SER A 49 -8.38 10.40 3.84
C SER A 49 -7.93 8.92 3.91
N PRO A 50 -7.62 8.39 5.11
CA PRO A 50 -7.32 6.97 5.27
C PRO A 50 -8.38 6.05 4.67
N GLU A 51 -9.65 6.44 4.79
CA GLU A 51 -10.81 5.69 4.29
C GLU A 51 -10.86 5.71 2.76
N MET A 52 -10.53 6.84 2.13
CA MET A 52 -10.41 6.93 0.67
C MET A 52 -9.28 6.05 0.14
N ILE A 53 -8.11 6.06 0.79
CA ILE A 53 -6.98 5.18 0.43
C ILE A 53 -7.40 3.71 0.50
N ARG A 54 -8.02 3.31 1.61
CA ARG A 54 -8.53 1.95 1.82
C ARG A 54 -9.54 1.55 0.75
N PHE A 55 -10.52 2.39 0.50
CA PHE A 55 -11.56 2.14 -0.51
C PHE A 55 -10.95 1.98 -1.91
N ALA A 56 -9.99 2.82 -2.28
CA ALA A 56 -9.30 2.72 -3.57
C ALA A 56 -8.56 1.39 -3.70
N ILE A 57 -7.78 0.99 -2.68
CA ILE A 57 -7.01 -0.27 -2.69
C ILE A 57 -7.92 -1.51 -2.76
N GLN A 58 -9.11 -1.46 -2.18
CA GLN A 58 -10.10 -2.53 -2.31
C GLN A 58 -10.75 -2.60 -3.70
N ASN A 59 -10.67 -1.51 -4.49
CA ASN A 59 -11.41 -1.33 -5.74
C ASN A 59 -10.52 -0.87 -6.92
N LEU A 60 -9.23 -1.24 -6.95
CA LEU A 60 -8.21 -0.73 -7.89
C LEU A 60 -8.68 -0.63 -9.35
N HIS A 61 -9.12 -1.76 -9.91
CA HIS A 61 -9.59 -1.88 -11.30
C HIS A 61 -10.84 -1.04 -11.61
N ARG A 62 -11.60 -0.63 -10.59
CA ARG A 62 -12.76 0.28 -10.74
C ARG A 62 -12.35 1.73 -10.62
N ALA A 63 -11.36 2.03 -9.79
CA ALA A 63 -10.80 3.36 -9.64
C ALA A 63 -10.04 3.78 -10.90
N ASN A 64 -9.34 2.84 -11.54
CA ASN A 64 -8.69 3.03 -12.83
C ASN A 64 -8.66 1.69 -13.61
N PRO A 65 -9.30 1.59 -14.79
CA PRO A 65 -9.30 0.35 -15.58
C PRO A 65 -7.90 -0.15 -16.00
N ALA A 66 -6.90 0.73 -16.06
CA ALA A 66 -5.51 0.35 -16.35
C ALA A 66 -4.79 -0.25 -15.13
N MET A 67 -5.36 -0.13 -13.93
CA MET A 67 -4.77 -0.65 -12.70
C MET A 67 -5.19 -2.11 -12.48
N PRO A 68 -4.24 -3.03 -12.25
CA PRO A 68 -4.57 -4.44 -12.04
C PRO A 68 -5.36 -4.64 -10.73
N PRO A 69 -6.14 -5.72 -10.61
CA PRO A 69 -6.74 -6.11 -9.34
C PRO A 69 -5.66 -6.50 -8.32
N TRP A 70 -5.99 -6.39 -7.03
CA TRP A 70 -5.14 -6.88 -5.95
C TRP A 70 -5.14 -8.41 -5.91
N LEU A 71 -3.95 -9.04 -5.96
CA LEU A 71 -3.78 -10.49 -5.96
C LEU A 71 -3.23 -11.06 -4.64
N GLY A 72 -2.83 -10.21 -3.69
CA GLY A 72 -2.37 -10.64 -2.38
C GLY A 72 -3.52 -10.98 -1.43
N SER A 73 -3.18 -11.44 -0.23
CA SER A 73 -4.11 -11.67 0.86
C SER A 73 -4.70 -10.35 1.41
N GLU A 74 -5.74 -10.45 2.23
CA GLU A 74 -6.30 -9.29 2.93
C GLU A 74 -5.30 -8.72 3.95
N ALA A 75 -4.55 -9.57 4.66
CA ALA A 75 -3.56 -9.11 5.62
C ALA A 75 -2.44 -8.29 4.94
N GLU A 76 -1.98 -8.74 3.76
CA GLU A 76 -1.03 -7.99 2.95
C GLU A 76 -1.64 -6.68 2.41
N ARG A 77 -2.90 -6.69 2.00
CA ARG A 77 -3.62 -5.48 1.59
C ARG A 77 -3.62 -4.43 2.71
N GLU A 78 -3.92 -4.86 3.93
CA GLU A 78 -3.92 -3.99 5.11
C GLU A 78 -2.54 -3.43 5.43
N ALA A 79 -1.49 -4.25 5.30
CA ALA A 79 -0.11 -3.78 5.45
C ALA A 79 0.23 -2.73 4.38
N LEU A 80 -0.16 -2.94 3.12
CA LEU A 80 0.00 -1.96 2.04
C LEU A 80 -0.75 -0.65 2.35
N ILE A 81 -2.00 -0.73 2.81
CA ILE A 81 -2.79 0.45 3.20
C ILE A 81 -2.10 1.22 4.34
N ALA A 82 -1.61 0.51 5.36
CA ALA A 82 -0.88 1.13 6.48
C ALA A 82 0.36 1.90 5.98
N TYR A 83 1.12 1.32 5.05
CA TYR A 83 2.24 2.01 4.41
C TYR A 83 1.81 3.26 3.63
N LEU A 84 0.75 3.20 2.82
CA LEU A 84 0.28 4.36 2.05
C LEU A 84 -0.23 5.49 2.96
N ILE A 85 -0.85 5.15 4.09
CA ILE A 85 -1.26 6.12 5.10
C ILE A 85 -0.04 6.77 5.78
N ALA A 86 0.99 5.99 6.10
CA ALA A 86 2.25 6.50 6.66
C ALA A 86 2.98 7.41 5.65
N LEU A 87 3.09 6.96 4.39
CA LEU A 87 3.68 7.72 3.30
C LEU A 87 2.99 9.08 3.12
N ARG A 88 1.66 9.13 3.17
CA ARG A 88 0.89 10.38 3.11
C ARG A 88 1.25 11.37 4.24
N LYS A 89 1.55 10.87 5.44
CA LYS A 89 1.96 11.70 6.59
C LYS A 89 3.42 12.18 6.49
N GLY A 90 4.17 11.74 5.47
CA GLY A 90 5.60 12.00 5.34
C GLY A 90 6.47 11.04 6.15
N GLU A 91 5.92 9.91 6.60
CA GLU A 91 6.67 8.88 7.32
C GLU A 91 7.26 7.87 6.30
N PRO A 92 8.55 7.48 6.43
CA PRO A 92 9.27 6.69 5.43
C PRO A 92 8.91 5.19 5.36
#